data_AF-A0A6C0IZ21-F1
#
_entry.id   AF-A0A6C0IZ21-F1
#
_cell.length_a   1.000
_cell.length_b   1.000
_cell.length_c   1.000
_cell.angle_alpha   90.00
_cell.angle_beta   90.00
_cell.angle_gamma   90.00
#
_symmetry.space_group_name_H-M   'P 1'
#
loop_
_entity.id
_entity.type
_entity.pdbx_description
1 polymer ?
#
loop_
_entity_poly.entity_id
_entity_poly.type
_entity_poly.pdbx_seq_one_letter_code
_entity_poly.pdbx_strand_id
1 'polypeptide(L)' 'MRNRKKPIFSSRTVRLATIEKHGIDHVKKLALQNIEDIKKILEENVKLGIFVFRISSEVFPHITNEK' A
#
# COMPACT_ATOMS: atom_id res chain seq x y z
N MET A 1 -8.05 -11.72 -6.65
CA MET A 1 -6.89 -10.83 -6.38
C MET A 1 -6.01 -11.30 -5.22
N ARG A 2 -6.55 -11.62 -4.02
CA ARG A 2 -5.75 -12.06 -2.85
C ARG A 2 -5.00 -13.39 -3.02
N ASN A 3 -5.51 -14.31 -3.86
CA ASN A 3 -4.89 -15.62 -4.11
C ASN A 3 -3.83 -15.62 -5.25
N ARG A 4 -3.38 -14.46 -5.74
CA ARG A 4 -2.26 -14.40 -6.71
C ARG A 4 -0.93 -14.57 -5.97
N LYS A 5 0.05 -15.25 -6.59
CA LYS A 5 1.42 -15.42 -6.03
C LYS A 5 2.09 -14.09 -5.63
N LYS A 6 1.82 -13.00 -6.35
CA LYS A 6 2.24 -11.63 -6.01
C LYS A 6 1.05 -10.70 -6.20
N PRO A 7 0.23 -10.48 -5.16
CA PRO A 7 -0.95 -9.67 -5.31
C PRO A 7 -0.57 -8.19 -5.21
N ILE A 8 -1.03 -7.39 -6.17
CA ILE A 8 -0.72 -5.95 -6.27
C ILE A 8 -1.82 -5.18 -5.53
N PHE A 9 -1.44 -4.39 -4.53
CA PHE A 9 -2.35 -3.59 -3.71
C PHE A 9 -1.74 -2.23 -3.36
N SER A 10 -2.56 -1.18 -3.36
CA SER A 10 -2.20 0.16 -2.88
C SER A 10 -2.73 0.46 -1.47
N SER A 11 -3.28 -0.55 -0.77
CA SER A 11 -4.05 -0.38 0.47
C SER A 11 -3.70 -1.40 1.55
N ARG A 12 -2.44 -1.89 1.60
CA ARG A 12 -2.00 -2.73 2.71
C ARG A 12 -1.96 -1.88 3.98
N THR A 13 -2.71 -2.30 4.97
CA THR A 13 -2.78 -1.68 6.29
C THR A 13 -2.50 -2.74 7.37
N VAL A 14 -2.39 -2.31 8.62
CA VAL A 14 -2.05 -3.17 9.76
C VAL A 14 -2.94 -2.82 10.95
N ARG A 15 -3.04 -3.69 11.96
CA ARG A 15 -3.76 -3.38 13.21
C ARG A 15 -2.82 -2.69 14.19
N LEU A 16 -3.35 -1.79 15.04
CA LEU A 16 -2.60 -1.12 16.10
C LEU A 16 -1.84 -2.11 17.00
N ALA A 17 -2.48 -3.20 17.41
CA ALA A 17 -1.83 -4.26 18.21
C ALA A 17 -0.57 -4.86 17.55
N THR A 18 -0.52 -4.91 16.21
CA THR A 18 0.66 -5.38 15.47
C THR A 18 1.75 -4.30 15.40
N ILE A 19 1.37 -3.02 15.38
CA ILE A 19 2.31 -1.91 15.48
C ILE A 19 2.96 -1.88 16.87
N GLU A 20 2.18 -2.07 17.94
CA GLU A 20 2.72 -2.17 19.31
C GLU A 20 3.74 -3.32 19.44
N LYS A 21 3.46 -4.45 18.78
CA LYS A 21 4.33 -5.64 18.83
C LYS A 21 5.58 -5.55 17.95
N HIS A 22 5.47 -4.98 16.75
CA HIS A 22 6.54 -5.00 15.73
C HIS A 22 7.17 -3.61 15.47
N GLY A 23 6.67 -2.57 16.12
CA GLY A 23 7.11 -1.20 15.96
C GLY A 23 6.73 -0.58 14.61
N ILE A 24 7.19 0.66 14.43
CA ILE A 24 6.92 1.48 13.25
C ILE A 24 7.60 0.96 11.97
N ASP A 25 8.66 0.16 12.09
CA ASP A 25 9.37 -0.36 10.92
C ASP A 25 8.52 -1.33 10.09
N HIS A 26 7.60 -2.04 10.75
CA HIS A 26 6.61 -2.85 10.04
C HIS A 26 5.67 -1.98 9.19
N VAL A 27 5.24 -0.83 9.73
CA VAL A 27 4.40 0.15 9.02
C VAL A 27 5.12 0.70 7.80
N LYS A 28 6.39 1.12 7.96
CA LYS A 28 7.21 1.63 6.85
C LYS A 28 7.35 0.60 5.73
N LYS A 29 7.56 -0.68 6.07
CA LYS A 29 7.65 -1.76 5.08
C LYS A 29 6.35 -1.91 4.27
N LEU A 30 5.19 -1.80 4.92
CA LEU A 30 3.90 -1.85 4.23
C LEU A 30 3.69 -0.64 3.32
N ALA A 31 4.05 0.56 3.78
CA ALA A 31 3.97 1.77 2.96
C ALA A 31 4.85 1.66 1.70
N LEU A 32 6.08 1.17 1.83
CA LEU A 32 6.96 0.92 0.68
C LEU A 32 6.37 -0.10 -0.31
N GLN A 33 5.74 -1.17 0.20
CA GLN A 33 5.05 -2.14 -0.66
C GLN A 33 3.86 -1.54 -1.41
N ASN A 34 3.09 -0.64 -0.76
CA ASN A 34 1.99 0.05 -1.41
C ASN A 34 2.50 0.96 -2.54
N ILE A 35 3.60 1.70 -2.33
CA ILE A 35 4.20 2.58 -3.34
C ILE A 35 4.73 1.79 -4.54
N GLU A 36 5.45 0.70 -4.27
CA GLU A 36 6.01 -0.18 -5.31
C GLU A 36 4.92 -0.80 -6.19
N ASP A 37 3.77 -1.11 -5.61
CA ASP A 37 2.62 -1.63 -6.35
C ASP A 37 1.87 -0.55 -7.11
N ILE A 38 1.75 0.67 -6.56
CA ILE A 38 1.21 1.82 -7.29
C ILE A 38 2.03 2.05 -8.56
N LYS A 39 3.36 2.01 -8.47
CA LYS A 39 4.23 2.15 -9.65
C LYS A 39 3.87 1.14 -10.74
N LYS A 40 3.74 -0.14 -10.39
CA LYS A 40 3.33 -1.19 -11.35
C LYS A 40 1.94 -0.93 -11.95
N ILE A 41 0.99 -0.48 -11.13
CA ILE A 41 -0.35 -0.13 -11.62
C ILE A 41 -0.25 1.01 -12.64
N LEU A 42 0.54 2.05 -12.35
CA LEU A 42 0.72 3.19 -13.26
C LEU A 42 1.41 2.76 -14.56
N GLU A 43 2.45 1.93 -14.50
CA GLU A 43 3.15 1.40 -15.68
C GLU A 43 2.20 0.59 -16.58
N GLU A 44 1.34 -0.24 -16.00
CA GLU A 44 0.34 -1.01 -16.77
C GLU A 44 -0.81 -0.13 -17.28
N ASN A 45 -1.25 0.85 -16.51
CA ASN A 45 -2.28 1.80 -16.93
C ASN A 45 -1.83 2.60 -18.15
N VAL A 46 -0.57 3.07 -18.18
CA VAL A 46 -0.01 3.79 -19.34
C VAL A 46 -0.02 2.91 -20.60
N LYS A 47 0.33 1.62 -20.48
CA LYS A 47 0.27 0.68 -21.61
C LYS A 47 -1.15 0.47 -22.14
N LEU A 48 -2.15 0.59 -21.27
CA LEU A 48 -3.57 0.47 -21.61
C LEU A 48 -4.22 1.81 -22.01
N GLY A 49 -3.46 2.91 -22.04
CA GLY A 49 -3.96 4.25 -22.35
C GLY A 49 -4.80 4.90 -21.24
N ILE A 50 -4.68 4.42 -20.00
CA ILE A 50 -5.37 4.97 -18.82
C ILE A 50 -4.43 5.94 -18.11
N PHE A 51 -4.81 7.21 -18.03
CA PHE A 51 -4.00 8.28 -17.42
C PHE A 51 -4.56 8.82 -16.11
N VAL A 52 -5.58 8.16 -15.56
CA VAL A 52 -6.22 8.52 -14.29
C VAL A 52 -6.15 7.35 -13.32
N PHE A 53 -5.75 7.62 -12.08
CA PHE A 53 -5.73 6.60 -11.02
C PHE A 53 -5.99 7.25 -9.67
N ARG A 54 -6.94 6.70 -8.91
CA ARG A 54 -7.21 7.14 -7.53
C ARG A 54 -6.32 6.39 -6.56
N ILE A 55 -5.49 7.11 -5.82
CA ILE A 55 -4.67 6.55 -4.75
C ILE A 55 -5.55 6.27 -3.51
N SER A 56 -5.23 5.20 -2.80
CA SER A 56 -5.89 4.86 -1.53
C SER A 56 -5.41 5.78 -0.41
N SER A 57 -6.29 6.16 0.52
CA SER A 57 -5.87 6.86 1.75
C SER A 57 -5.00 5.97 2.65
N GLU A 58 -5.13 4.65 2.52
CA GLU A 58 -4.38 3.64 3.28
C GLU A 58 -2.95 3.39 2.77
N VAL A 59 -2.42 4.22 1.86
CA VAL A 59 -1.04 4.03 1.35
C VAL A 59 -0.02 4.12 2.48
N PHE A 60 -0.25 5.05 3.41
CA PHE A 60 0.54 5.23 4.63
C PHE A 60 -0.30 4.80 5.83
N PRO A 61 -0.13 3.57 6.35
CA PRO A 61 -0.97 3.08 7.43
C PRO A 61 -0.79 3.94 8.69
N HIS A 62 -1.90 4.32 9.31
CA HIS A 62 -1.94 5.08 10.58
C HIS A 62 -1.24 6.45 10.58
N ILE A 63 -1.06 7.09 9.41
CA ILE A 63 -0.42 8.41 9.33
C ILE A 63 -1.18 9.52 10.07
N THR A 64 -2.50 9.41 10.14
CA THR A 64 -3.39 10.38 10.81
C THR A 64 -3.71 9.99 12.25
N ASN A 65 -3.21 8.86 12.74
CA ASN A 65 -3.48 8.46 14.12
C ASN A 65 -2.70 9.35 15.07
N GLU A 66 -3.36 9.76 16.15
CA GLU A 66 -2.71 10.45 17.27
C GLU A 66 -1.65 9.53 17.91
N LYS A 67 -0.60 10.13 18.46
CA LYS A 67 0.53 9.43 19.10
C LYS A 67 0.11 8.70 20.37
#